data_AF-A0A724VYK5-F1
#
_entry.id   AF-A0A724VYK5-F1
#
_cell.length_a   1.000
_cell.length_b   1.000
_cell.length_c   1.000
_cell.angle_alpha   90.00
_cell.angle_beta   90.00
_cell.angle_gamma   90.00
#
_symmetry.space_group_name_H-M   'P 1'
#
loop_
_entity.id
_entity.type
_entity.pdbx_description
1 polymer ?
#
loop_
_entity_poly.entity_id
_entity_poly.type
_entity_poly.pdbx_seq_one_letter_code
_entity_poly.pdbx_strand_id
1 'polypeptide(L)'
;MDNTLLSNGTLLNVKFTPATLEGEAGLRKLADFLRAFTQLKLQHIQFNVVNADTLREAQLRPQDFAGLVVRVAGYSAFFVELSKEIQDDIIRRTAHQL
;
A
#
# COMPACT_ATOMS: atom_id res chain seq x y z
N MET A 1 19.10 -10.36 10.70
CA MET A 1 19.85 -9.56 9.71
C MET A 1 20.30 -8.29 10.40
N ASP A 2 21.55 -7.88 10.24
CA ASP A 2 22.05 -6.63 10.80
C ASP A 2 21.84 -5.49 9.79
N ASN A 3 20.79 -4.69 10.00
CA ASN A 3 20.41 -3.62 9.09
C ASN A 3 21.45 -2.49 9.01
N THR A 4 22.42 -2.45 9.93
CA THR A 4 23.49 -1.44 9.91
C THR A 4 24.54 -1.72 8.82
N LEU A 5 24.61 -2.96 8.34
CA LEU A 5 25.55 -3.40 7.30
C LEU A 5 24.96 -3.33 5.88
N LEU A 6 23.66 -3.01 5.75
CA LEU A 6 22.94 -2.96 4.47
C LEU A 6 22.92 -1.52 3.93
N SER A 7 24.08 -1.04 3.47
CA SER A 7 24.29 0.34 3.00
C SER A 7 23.47 0.71 1.76
N ASN A 8 23.03 -0.28 1.00
CA ASN A 8 22.19 -0.17 -0.18
C ASN A 8 20.68 -0.10 0.12
N GLY A 9 20.27 -0.13 1.40
CA GLY A 9 18.87 0.03 1.79
C GLY A 9 18.08 -1.27 1.71
N THR A 10 17.34 -1.58 2.77
CA THR A 10 16.27 -2.60 2.73
C THR A 10 14.91 -1.94 2.57
N LEU A 11 14.13 -2.40 1.59
CA LEU A 11 12.80 -1.88 1.28
C LEU A 11 11.72 -2.88 1.73
N LEU A 12 10.98 -2.52 2.78
CA LEU A 12 9.85 -3.30 3.26
C LEU A 12 8.54 -2.76 2.68
N ASN A 13 7.80 -3.59 1.95
CA ASN A 13 6.44 -3.28 1.49
C ASN A 13 5.43 -4.00 2.39
N VAL A 14 4.58 -3.25 3.09
CA VAL A 14 3.50 -3.78 3.92
C VAL A 14 2.16 -3.36 3.32
N LYS A 15 1.17 -4.25 3.33
CA LYS A 15 -0.20 -3.90 2.95
C LYS A 15 -1.11 -4.05 4.15
N PHE A 16 -2.02 -3.08 4.28
CA PHE A 16 -3.14 -3.12 5.22
C PHE A 16 -4.45 -3.09 4.44
N THR A 17 -5.48 -3.70 4.98
CA THR A 17 -6.85 -3.38 4.57
C THR A 17 -7.27 -2.07 5.26
N PRO A 18 -8.19 -1.28 4.67
CA PRO A 18 -8.72 -0.09 5.35
C PRO A 18 -9.27 -0.39 6.75
N ALA A 19 -9.94 -1.53 6.93
CA ALA A 19 -10.46 -1.98 8.22
C ALA A 19 -9.37 -2.15 9.30
N THR A 20 -8.14 -2.50 8.93
CA THR A 20 -7.02 -2.62 9.89
C THR A 20 -6.65 -1.26 10.51
N LEU A 21 -6.86 -0.17 9.77
CA LEU A 21 -6.48 1.18 10.18
C LEU A 21 -7.69 2.05 10.56
N GLU A 22 -8.88 1.45 10.64
CA GLU A 22 -10.11 2.17 10.90
C GLU A 22 -10.21 2.63 12.36
N GLY A 23 -10.62 3.89 12.54
CA GLY A 23 -10.83 4.52 13.84
C GLY A 23 -9.56 4.75 14.67
N GLU A 24 -9.73 5.33 15.86
CA GLU A 24 -8.64 5.67 16.78
C GLU A 24 -7.79 4.46 17.19
N ALA A 25 -8.43 3.29 17.33
CA ALA A 25 -7.73 2.05 17.67
C ALA A 25 -6.81 1.57 16.55
N GLY A 26 -7.25 1.66 15.28
CA GLY A 26 -6.43 1.34 14.12
C GLY A 26 -5.24 2.29 13.97
N LEU A 27 -5.48 3.60 14.15
CA LEU A 27 -4.43 4.61 14.11
C LEU A 27 -3.37 4.40 15.20
N ARG A 28 -3.80 4.05 16.43
CA ARG A 28 -2.88 3.77 17.52
C ARG A 28 -2.02 2.53 17.27
N LYS A 29 -2.60 1.47 16.68
CA LYS A 29 -1.84 0.28 16.25
C LYS A 29 -0.79 0.64 15.21
N LEU A 30 -1.11 1.50 14.24
CA LEU A 30 -0.14 1.97 13.25
C LEU A 30 0.99 2.79 13.90
N ALA A 31 0.66 3.65 14.85
CA ALA A 31 1.65 4.42 15.59
C ALA A 31 2.62 3.51 16.38
N ASP A 32 2.09 2.49 17.06
CA ASP A 32 2.90 1.51 17.78
C ASP A 32 3.74 0.64 16.83
N PHE A 33 3.21 0.30 15.66
CA PHE A 33 3.95 -0.38 14.60
C PHE A 33 5.13 0.46 14.08
N LEU A 34 4.93 1.77 13.85
CA LEU A 34 6.01 2.69 13.45
C LEU A 34 7.07 2.87 14.53
N ARG A 35 6.69 2.85 15.82
CA ARG A 35 7.65 2.85 16.93
C ARG A 35 8.49 1.57 16.94
N ALA A 36 7.88 0.41 16.73
CA ALA A 36 8.63 -0.84 16.62
C ALA A 36 9.60 -0.82 15.42
N PHE A 37 9.15 -0.32 14.26
CA PHE A 37 10.00 -0.15 13.06
C PHE A 37 11.28 0.66 13.34
N THR A 38 11.14 1.78 14.06
CA THR A 38 12.30 2.64 14.40
C THR A 38 13.23 1.96 15.39
N GLN A 39 12.71 1.26 16.40
CA GLN A 39 13.51 0.50 17.37
C GLN A 39 14.30 -0.65 16.70
N LEU A 40 13.74 -1.26 15.66
CA LEU A 40 14.38 -2.31 14.87
C LEU A 40 15.40 -1.78 13.84
N LYS A 41 15.62 -0.46 13.78
CA LYS A 41 16.58 0.18 12.87
C LYS A 41 16.38 -0.25 11.41
N LEU A 42 15.12 -0.43 11.00
CA LEU A 42 14.77 -0.68 9.61
C LEU A 42 14.92 0.62 8.81
N GLN A 43 15.35 0.53 7.56
CA GLN A 43 15.74 1.71 6.78
C GLN A 43 14.59 2.34 5.99
N HIS A 44 13.70 1.52 5.42
CA HIS A 44 12.61 2.02 4.60
C HIS A 44 11.38 1.12 4.68
N ILE A 45 10.19 1.72 4.82
CA ILE A 45 8.91 1.03 4.75
C ILE A 45 7.92 1.79 3.87
N GLN A 46 7.12 1.06 3.09
CA GLN A 46 6.00 1.59 2.31
C GLN A 46 4.72 0.86 2.72
N PHE A 47 3.61 1.60 2.81
CA PHE A 47 2.30 1.06 3.11
C PHE A 47 1.39 1.17 1.88
N ASN A 48 0.69 0.10 1.57
CA ASN A 48 -0.49 0.16 0.71
C ASN A 48 -1.74 -0.07 1.56
N VAL A 49 -2.73 0.82 1.46
CA VAL A 49 -4.01 0.70 2.17
C VAL A 49 -5.12 0.78 1.14
N VAL A 50 -5.39 -0.33 0.46
CA VAL A 50 -6.40 -0.40 -0.59
C VAL A 50 -6.98 -1.81 -0.65
N ASN A 51 -8.30 -1.91 -0.76
CA ASN A 51 -8.99 -3.18 -0.98
C ASN A 51 -9.17 -3.41 -2.50
N ALA A 52 -9.33 -4.68 -2.90
CA ALA A 52 -9.58 -5.01 -4.30
C ALA A 52 -10.92 -4.45 -4.79
N ASP A 53 -11.90 -4.30 -3.90
CA ASP A 53 -13.24 -3.83 -4.25
C ASP A 53 -13.27 -2.35 -4.60
N THR A 54 -12.56 -1.46 -3.88
CA THR A 54 -12.43 -0.05 -4.27
C THR A 54 -11.73 0.09 -5.63
N LEU A 55 -10.75 -0.75 -5.93
CA LEU A 55 -10.12 -0.75 -7.25
C LEU A 55 -11.11 -1.18 -8.35
N ARG A 56 -11.95 -2.20 -8.10
CA ARG A 56 -13.01 -2.60 -9.04
C ARG A 56 -14.07 -1.52 -9.20
N GLU A 57 -14.48 -0.87 -8.12
CA GLU A 57 -15.40 0.26 -8.16
C GLU A 57 -14.82 1.43 -8.96
N ALA A 58 -13.52 1.70 -8.82
CA ALA A 58 -12.82 2.71 -9.60
C ALA A 58 -12.74 2.40 -11.10
N GLN A 59 -12.77 1.11 -11.50
CA GLN A 59 -12.94 0.74 -12.91
C GLN A 59 -14.34 1.03 -13.44
N LEU A 60 -15.37 0.84 -12.60
CA LEU A 60 -16.77 1.02 -12.98
C LEU A 60 -17.20 2.50 -12.95
N ARG A 61 -16.62 3.30 -12.04
CA ARG A 61 -17.00 4.70 -11.79
C ARG A 61 -15.76 5.61 -11.75
N PRO A 62 -14.94 5.68 -12.81
CA PRO A 62 -13.65 6.38 -12.78
C PRO A 62 -13.74 7.85 -12.34
N GLN A 63 -14.84 8.55 -12.65
CA GLN A 63 -15.09 9.93 -12.24
C GLN A 63 -15.14 10.12 -10.71
N ASP A 64 -15.62 9.12 -9.96
CA ASP A 64 -15.71 9.17 -8.50
C ASP A 64 -14.32 8.94 -7.84
N PHE A 65 -13.36 8.44 -8.62
CA PHE A 65 -12.03 8.01 -8.16
C PHE A 65 -10.89 8.71 -8.92
N ALA A 66 -11.11 9.89 -9.47
CA ALA A 66 -10.10 10.64 -10.22
C ALA A 66 -8.81 10.91 -9.41
N GLY A 67 -8.92 11.05 -8.09
CA GLY A 67 -7.79 11.23 -7.17
C GLY A 67 -7.16 9.94 -6.65
N LEU A 68 -7.62 8.75 -7.07
CA LEU A 68 -7.13 7.48 -6.56
C LEU A 68 -5.71 7.19 -7.08
N VAL A 69 -4.72 7.34 -6.21
CA VAL A 69 -3.31 7.04 -6.54
C VAL A 69 -2.97 5.62 -6.12
N VAL A 70 -2.35 4.88 -7.03
CA VAL A 70 -1.86 3.51 -6.78
C VAL A 70 -0.36 3.41 -7.00
N ARG A 71 0.26 2.45 -6.32
CA ARG A 71 1.68 2.12 -6.50
C ARG A 71 1.84 1.07 -7.59
N VAL A 72 2.54 1.43 -8.66
CA VAL A 72 3.03 0.52 -9.70
C VAL A 72 4.47 0.11 -9.37
N ALA A 73 5.06 -0.82 -10.13
CA ALA A 73 6.46 -1.21 -9.97
C ALA A 73 7.40 -0.02 -10.21
N GLY A 74 7.79 0.67 -9.13
CA GLY A 74 8.77 1.75 -9.13
C GLY A 74 8.20 3.18 -9.21
N TYR A 75 6.89 3.37 -9.43
CA TYR A 75 6.28 4.70 -9.53
C TYR A 75 4.83 4.72 -9.01
N SER A 76 4.29 5.93 -8.81
CA SER A 76 2.89 6.16 -8.43
C SER A 76 2.13 6.77 -9.61
N ALA A 77 0.87 6.38 -9.80
CA ALA A 77 0.02 6.89 -10.88
C ALA A 77 -1.44 6.96 -10.45
N PHE A 78 -2.23 7.79 -11.13
CA PHE A 78 -3.68 7.79 -10.96
C PHE A 78 -4.26 6.52 -11.58
N PHE A 79 -4.99 5.75 -10.77
CA PHE A 79 -5.50 4.43 -11.16
C PHE A 79 -6.36 4.50 -12.43
N VAL A 80 -7.21 5.53 -12.52
CA VAL A 80 -8.14 5.73 -13.64
C VAL A 80 -7.45 6.13 -14.95
N GLU A 81 -6.19 6.58 -14.89
CA GLU A 81 -5.38 6.91 -16.07
C GLU A 81 -4.59 5.69 -16.62
N LEU A 82 -4.60 4.57 -15.90
CA LEU A 82 -3.91 3.35 -16.32
C LEU A 82 -4.76 2.55 -17.32
N SER A 83 -4.09 1.74 -18.16
CA SER A 83 -4.79 0.79 -19.03
C SER A 83 -5.52 -0.27 -18.19
N LYS A 84 -6.63 -0.78 -18.72
CA LYS A 84 -7.43 -1.83 -18.05
C LYS A 84 -6.59 -3.05 -17.66
N GLU A 85 -5.66 -3.46 -18.51
CA GLU A 85 -4.74 -4.57 -18.24
C GLU A 85 -3.86 -4.34 -17.01
N ILE A 86 -3.34 -3.11 -16.86
CA ILE A 86 -2.53 -2.72 -15.69
C ILE A 86 -3.42 -2.64 -14.46
N GLN A 87 -4.62 -2.07 -14.56
CA GLN A 87 -5.58 -2.01 -13.47
C GLN A 87 -5.94 -3.42 -12.96
N ASP A 88 -6.25 -4.34 -13.87
CA ASP A 88 -6.61 -5.73 -13.56
C ASP A 88 -5.45 -6.48 -12.87
N ASP A 89 -4.21 -6.24 -13.30
CA ASP A 89 -3.03 -6.80 -12.66
C ASP A 89 -2.82 -6.25 -11.23
N ILE A 90 -3.06 -4.95 -11.02
CA ILE A 90 -3.01 -4.34 -9.68
C ILE A 90 -4.12 -4.90 -8.78
N ILE A 91 -5.34 -5.06 -9.31
CA ILE A 91 -6.48 -5.67 -8.59
C ILE A 91 -6.15 -7.11 -8.21
N ARG A 92 -5.62 -7.92 -9.13
CA ARG A 92 -5.24 -9.31 -8.87
C ARG A 92 -4.18 -9.42 -7.78
N ARG A 93 -3.13 -8.59 -7.84
CA ARG A 93 -2.09 -8.49 -6.78
C ARG A 93 -2.65 -7.96 -5.46
N THR A 94 -3.81 -7.30 -5.49
CA THR A 94 -4.50 -6.82 -4.29
C THR A 94 -5.46 -7.82 -3.68
N ALA A 95 -6.11 -8.64 -4.51
CA ALA A 95 -6.94 -9.75 -4.07
C ALA A 95 -6.10 -10.94 -3.55
N HIS A 96 -4.89 -11.15 -4.07
CA HIS A 96 -3.96 -12.16 -3.58
C HIS A 96 -3.15 -11.66 -2.39
N GLN A 97 -3.76 -11.62 -1.21
CA GLN A 97 -3.01 -11.60 0.06
C GLN A 97 -3.72 -12.45 1.11
N LEU A 98 -2.95 -13.39 1.66
CA LEU A 98 -3.16 -14.08 2.93
C LEU A 98 -3.01 -13.09 4.09
#